data_AF-A0A661N7B3-F1
#
_entry.id   AF-A0A661N7B3-F1
#
_cell.length_a   1.000
_cell.length_b   1.000
_cell.length_c   1.000
_cell.angle_alpha   90.00
_cell.angle_beta   90.00
_cell.angle_gamma   90.00
#
_symmetry.space_group_name_H-M   'P 1'
#
loop_
_entity.id
_entity.type
_entity.pdbx_description
1 polymer ?
#
loop_
_entity_poly.entity_id
_entity_poly.type
_entity_poly.pdbx_seq_one_letter_code
_entity_poly.pdbx_strand_id
1 'polypeptide(L)'
;MRHLLYALLATARSSLKPQRELALENLALRQQLAILHRKTKRPKLTKADRAFWVVLSRLWPDWQSALILVKPETVIRWHRKGFRLYWTWKSRKRTGRPPIDAEIRTLIRRMARENPTWGAPRVHGELLMLGFEVGEATVSRYMPRRRKPPSQTWLSFLRNHTNDLVSIDFFVVPTATFRILYVFLVLEHERRRIVHFNVTDGPSAQWTGQQLVNAFPDDSEPRSRSHTTSGVSCAHCAGLRRMPQNDSRVSSRW
;
A
#
# COMPACT_ATOMS: atom_id res chain seq x y z
N MET A 1 53.42 2.69 -10.09
CA MET A 1 53.35 2.62 -8.61
C MET A 1 51.94 2.80 -8.04
N ARG A 2 51.17 3.82 -8.43
CA ARG A 2 49.79 4.05 -7.90
C ARG A 2 48.87 2.83 -8.00
N HIS A 3 48.82 2.15 -9.15
CA HIS A 3 47.98 0.95 -9.34
C HIS A 3 48.37 -0.24 -8.44
N LEU A 4 49.67 -0.38 -8.12
CA LEU A 4 50.16 -1.44 -7.23
C LEU A 4 49.82 -1.15 -5.77
N LEU A 5 49.91 0.12 -5.34
CA LEU A 5 49.47 0.54 -4.01
C LEU A 5 47.95 0.38 -3.83
N TYR A 6 47.15 0.71 -4.84
CA TYR A 6 45.71 0.45 -4.83
C TYR A 6 45.40 -1.04 -4.78
N ALA A 7 46.11 -1.87 -5.54
CA ALA A 7 45.93 -3.32 -5.50
C ALA A 7 46.27 -3.90 -4.12
N LEU A 8 47.40 -3.49 -3.52
CA LEU A 8 47.83 -3.91 -2.17
C LEU A 8 46.83 -3.48 -1.08
N LEU A 9 46.37 -2.24 -1.12
CA LEU A 9 45.34 -1.73 -0.19
C LEU A 9 44.00 -2.43 -0.38
N ALA A 10 43.61 -2.73 -1.62
CA ALA A 10 42.40 -3.49 -1.91
C ALA A 10 42.51 -4.93 -1.41
N THR A 11 43.65 -5.60 -1.58
CA THR A 11 43.88 -6.94 -1.05
C THR A 11 43.87 -6.97 0.48
N ALA A 12 44.53 -6.01 1.14
CA ALA A 12 44.52 -5.91 2.60
C ALA A 12 43.10 -5.64 3.15
N ARG A 13 42.34 -4.76 2.50
CA ARG A 13 40.94 -4.49 2.84
C ARG A 13 40.02 -5.69 2.57
N SER A 14 40.32 -6.47 1.54
CA SER A 14 39.56 -7.69 1.21
C SER A 14 39.74 -8.79 2.25
N SER A 15 40.95 -8.94 2.83
CA SER A 15 41.23 -9.93 3.87
C SER A 15 40.47 -9.70 5.18
N LEU A 16 39.99 -8.47 5.40
CA LEU A 16 39.19 -8.09 6.58
C LEU A 16 37.69 -8.29 6.37
N LYS A 17 37.24 -8.58 5.13
CA LYS A 17 35.82 -8.76 4.82
C LYS A 17 35.38 -10.20 5.02
N PRO A 18 34.13 -10.44 5.48
CA PRO A 18 33.58 -11.79 5.57
C PRO A 18 33.49 -12.42 4.17
N GLN A 19 33.71 -13.74 4.09
CA GLN A 19 33.80 -14.50 2.83
C GLN A 19 32.58 -14.31 1.90
N ARG A 20 31.40 -14.07 2.49
CA ARG A 20 30.16 -13.78 1.76
C ARG A 20 30.20 -12.45 1.02
N GLU A 21 30.75 -11.40 1.64
CA GLU A 21 30.86 -10.09 0.99
C GLU A 21 31.85 -10.12 -0.17
N LEU A 22 32.97 -10.83 0.00
CA LEU A 22 33.95 -11.03 -1.08
C LEU A 22 33.36 -11.80 -2.27
N ALA A 23 32.52 -12.80 -2.01
CA ALA A 23 31.84 -13.54 -3.07
C ALA A 23 30.85 -12.64 -3.84
N LEU A 24 30.09 -11.79 -3.13
CA LEU A 24 29.14 -10.85 -3.74
C LEU A 24 29.85 -9.73 -4.52
N GLU A 25 30.98 -9.24 -4.00
CA GLU A 25 31.83 -8.26 -4.69
C GLU A 25 32.42 -8.85 -5.98
N ASN A 26 32.97 -10.07 -5.93
CA ASN A 26 33.44 -10.77 -7.12
C ASN A 26 32.33 -11.00 -8.15
N LEU A 27 31.13 -11.37 -7.70
CA LEU A 27 29.97 -11.57 -8.55
C LEU A 27 29.55 -10.25 -9.23
N ALA A 28 29.56 -9.13 -8.49
CA ALA A 28 29.29 -7.79 -9.01
C ALA A 28 30.27 -7.40 -10.12
N LEU A 29 31.57 -7.56 -9.87
CA LEU A 29 32.64 -7.21 -10.79
C LEU A 29 32.64 -8.11 -12.03
N ARG A 30 32.41 -9.42 -11.88
CA ARG A 30 32.27 -10.35 -13.00
C ARG A 30 31.11 -9.98 -13.90
N GLN A 31 29.97 -9.57 -13.35
CA GLN A 31 28.85 -9.09 -14.15
C GLN A 31 29.22 -7.82 -14.93
N GLN A 32 29.93 -6.87 -14.31
CA GLN A 32 30.38 -5.64 -15.01
C GLN A 32 31.36 -5.96 -16.14
N LEU A 33 32.33 -6.84 -15.89
CA LEU A 33 33.25 -7.33 -16.93
C LEU A 33 32.50 -8.03 -18.06
N ALA A 34 31.52 -8.88 -17.76
CA ALA A 34 30.70 -9.54 -18.76
C ALA A 34 29.89 -8.54 -19.62
N ILE A 35 29.43 -7.43 -19.04
CA ILE A 35 28.74 -6.36 -19.77
C ILE A 35 29.71 -5.58 -20.67
N LEU A 36 30.92 -5.29 -20.16
CA LEU A 36 31.96 -4.57 -20.91
C LEU A 36 32.52 -5.38 -22.08
N HIS A 37 32.63 -6.71 -21.94
CA HIS A 37 33.07 -7.61 -23.01
C HIS A 37 32.04 -7.82 -24.12
N ARG A 38 30.80 -7.30 -24.00
CA ARG A 38 29.84 -7.33 -25.11
C ARG A 38 30.36 -6.37 -26.19
N LYS A 39 30.80 -6.90 -27.34
CA LYS A 39 31.39 -6.20 -28.51
C LYS A 39 30.46 -5.13 -29.15
N THR A 40 30.05 -4.13 -28.39
CA THR A 40 29.16 -3.03 -28.81
C THR A 40 29.67 -1.71 -28.26
N LYS A 41 29.76 -0.67 -29.09
CA LYS A 41 30.31 0.67 -28.73
C LYS A 41 29.68 1.29 -27.47
N ARG A 42 28.43 0.95 -27.15
CA ARG A 42 27.72 1.33 -25.90
C ARG A 42 26.87 0.15 -25.42
N PRO A 43 27.36 -0.68 -24.49
CA PRO A 43 26.60 -1.83 -24.01
C PRO A 43 25.32 -1.37 -23.31
N LYS A 44 24.17 -1.72 -23.88
CA LYS A 44 22.86 -1.45 -23.26
C LYS A 44 22.60 -2.50 -22.18
N LEU A 45 22.24 -2.05 -20.99
CA LEU A 45 21.86 -2.92 -19.88
C LEU A 45 20.53 -3.62 -20.17
N THR A 46 20.57 -4.95 -20.24
CA THR A 46 19.42 -5.82 -20.47
C THR A 46 18.51 -5.87 -19.25
N LYS A 47 17.29 -6.44 -19.40
CA LYS A 47 16.38 -6.64 -18.26
C LYS A 47 16.99 -7.56 -17.19
N ALA A 48 17.77 -8.57 -17.60
CA ALA A 48 18.46 -9.49 -16.69
C ALA A 48 19.55 -8.77 -15.89
N ASP A 49 20.37 -7.92 -16.55
CA ASP A 49 21.40 -7.13 -15.87
C ASP A 49 20.77 -6.21 -14.80
N ARG A 50 19.61 -5.61 -15.09
CA ARG A 50 18.88 -4.77 -14.13
C ARG A 50 18.33 -5.58 -12.96
N ALA A 51 17.78 -6.76 -13.22
CA ALA A 51 17.25 -7.63 -12.17
C ALA A 51 18.38 -8.13 -11.26
N PHE A 52 19.53 -8.50 -11.84
CA PHE A 52 20.73 -8.88 -11.10
C PHE A 52 21.13 -7.80 -10.08
N TRP A 53 21.27 -6.54 -10.52
CA TRP A 53 21.64 -5.45 -9.61
C TRP A 53 20.59 -5.17 -8.54
N VAL A 54 19.30 -5.30 -8.87
CA VAL A 54 18.20 -5.12 -7.89
C VAL A 54 18.18 -6.26 -6.85
N VAL A 55 18.57 -7.47 -7.22
CA VAL A 55 18.69 -8.61 -6.27
C VAL A 55 19.95 -8.45 -5.42
N LEU A 56 21.08 -8.10 -6.06
CA LEU A 56 22.35 -7.90 -5.40
C LEU A 56 22.28 -6.79 -4.35
N SER A 57 21.60 -5.67 -4.66
CA SER A 57 21.40 -4.57 -3.71
C SER A 57 20.56 -4.94 -2.48
N ARG A 58 19.86 -6.08 -2.49
CA ARG A 58 19.12 -6.58 -1.32
C ARG A 58 20.00 -7.48 -0.44
N LEU A 59 20.90 -8.24 -1.05
CA LEU A 59 21.72 -9.24 -0.38
C LEU A 59 22.99 -8.65 0.22
N TRP A 60 23.48 -7.55 -0.35
CA TRP A 60 24.72 -6.92 0.06
C TRP A 60 24.48 -5.47 0.47
N PRO A 61 24.72 -5.06 1.74
CA PRO A 61 24.53 -3.67 2.17
C PRO A 61 25.50 -2.68 1.50
N ASP A 62 26.72 -3.11 1.17
CA ASP A 62 27.76 -2.25 0.57
C ASP A 62 27.82 -2.34 -0.98
N TRP A 63 26.73 -2.74 -1.62
CA TRP A 63 26.63 -2.87 -3.09
C TRP A 63 27.00 -1.60 -3.87
N GLN A 64 26.90 -0.43 -3.24
CA GLN A 64 27.21 0.86 -3.86
C GLN A 64 28.72 1.01 -4.12
N SER A 65 29.57 0.44 -3.27
CA SER A 65 31.03 0.54 -3.41
C SER A 65 31.56 -0.22 -4.63
N ALA A 66 30.85 -1.25 -5.10
CA ALA A 66 31.20 -2.01 -6.29
C ALA A 66 30.62 -1.45 -7.61
N LEU A 67 29.85 -0.37 -7.58
CA LEU A 67 29.23 0.18 -8.79
C LEU A 67 30.16 1.15 -9.52
N ILE A 68 30.67 0.71 -10.67
CA ILE A 68 31.53 1.52 -11.54
C ILE A 68 30.76 1.96 -12.80
N LEU A 69 29.95 1.07 -13.36
CA LEU A 69 29.27 1.27 -14.64
C LEU A 69 27.95 2.06 -14.54
N VAL A 70 27.26 1.98 -13.40
CA VAL A 70 25.89 2.50 -13.23
C VAL A 70 25.79 3.28 -11.93
N LYS A 71 25.15 4.44 -11.97
CA LYS A 71 24.90 5.22 -10.76
C LYS A 71 23.92 4.50 -9.81
N PRO A 72 24.15 4.50 -8.49
CA PRO A 72 23.31 3.79 -7.52
C PRO A 72 21.83 4.21 -7.57
N GLU A 73 21.53 5.47 -7.87
CA GLU A 73 20.15 5.98 -8.00
C GLU A 73 19.39 5.27 -9.12
N THR A 74 20.09 4.80 -10.15
CA THR A 74 19.48 4.09 -11.27
C THR A 74 19.01 2.69 -10.86
N VAL A 75 19.78 1.99 -10.03
CA VAL A 75 19.41 0.69 -9.48
C VAL A 75 18.19 0.83 -8.58
N ILE A 76 18.17 1.86 -7.71
CA ILE A 76 17.00 2.19 -6.87
C ILE A 76 15.78 2.49 -7.74
N ARG A 77 15.94 3.19 -8.87
CA ARG A 77 14.83 3.46 -9.79
C ARG A 77 14.28 2.19 -10.43
N TRP A 78 15.13 1.23 -10.81
CA TRP A 78 14.68 -0.08 -11.31
C TRP A 78 13.95 -0.88 -10.25
N HIS A 79 14.47 -0.88 -9.02
CA HIS A 79 13.83 -1.49 -7.86
C HIS A 79 12.42 -0.92 -7.64
N ARG A 80 12.26 0.41 -7.59
CA ARG A 80 10.95 1.08 -7.45
C ARG A 80 10.00 0.74 -8.60
N LYS A 81 10.50 0.65 -9.84
CA LYS A 81 9.69 0.26 -11.00
C LYS A 81 9.23 -1.19 -10.89
N GLY A 82 10.10 -2.11 -10.48
CA GLY A 82 9.78 -3.51 -10.24
C GLY A 82 8.75 -3.67 -9.12
N PHE A 83 8.91 -2.95 -8.02
CA PHE A 83 7.94 -2.91 -6.92
C PHE A 83 6.56 -2.47 -7.39
N ARG A 84 6.46 -1.37 -8.15
CA ARG A 84 5.17 -0.93 -8.72
C ARG A 84 4.53 -2.02 -9.58
N LEU A 85 5.30 -2.64 -10.48
CA LEU A 85 4.78 -3.71 -11.34
C LEU A 85 4.30 -4.93 -10.54
N TYR A 86 5.05 -5.34 -9.51
CA TYR A 86 4.66 -6.40 -8.59
C TYR A 86 3.32 -6.08 -7.91
N TRP A 87 3.17 -4.86 -7.39
CA TRP A 87 1.91 -4.45 -6.76
C TRP A 87 0.77 -4.27 -7.73
N THR A 88 1.01 -3.75 -8.94
CA THR A 88 0.00 -3.72 -10.00
C THR A 88 -0.47 -5.12 -10.35
N TRP A 89 0.44 -6.09 -10.45
CA TRP A 89 0.07 -7.48 -10.71
C TRP A 89 -0.70 -8.10 -9.53
N LYS A 90 -0.22 -7.90 -8.30
CA LYS A 90 -0.87 -8.42 -7.08
C LYS A 90 -2.24 -7.79 -6.81
N SER A 91 -2.42 -6.51 -7.16
CA SER A 91 -3.67 -5.76 -6.96
C SER A 91 -4.65 -5.91 -8.13
N ARG A 92 -4.25 -6.59 -9.23
CA ARG A 92 -5.22 -6.95 -10.27
C ARG A 92 -6.35 -7.70 -9.62
N LYS A 93 -7.56 -7.17 -9.79
CA LYS A 93 -8.77 -7.82 -9.29
C LYS A 93 -8.80 -9.22 -9.87
N ARG A 94 -8.67 -10.23 -9.01
CA ARG A 94 -9.12 -11.57 -9.32
C ARG A 94 -10.57 -11.45 -9.75
N THR A 95 -10.92 -12.14 -10.84
CA THR A 95 -12.27 -12.22 -11.41
C THR A 95 -13.31 -12.13 -10.30
N GLY A 96 -14.10 -11.05 -10.32
CA GLY A 96 -15.07 -10.79 -9.26
C GLY A 96 -16.15 -11.86 -9.24
N ARG A 97 -17.00 -11.85 -8.20
CA ARG A 97 -18.20 -12.72 -8.14
C ARG A 97 -18.92 -12.67 -9.49
N PRO A 98 -19.26 -13.83 -10.09
CA PRO A 98 -20.01 -13.87 -11.33
C PRO A 98 -21.23 -12.97 -11.23
N PRO A 99 -21.53 -12.19 -12.29
CA PRO A 99 -22.73 -11.38 -12.29
C PRO A 99 -23.96 -12.27 -12.10
N ILE A 100 -24.94 -11.79 -11.32
CA ILE A 100 -26.28 -12.40 -11.30
C ILE A 100 -26.85 -12.41 -12.71
N ASP A 101 -27.66 -13.43 -12.97
CA ASP A 101 -28.43 -13.63 -14.17
C ASP A 101 -29.09 -12.34 -14.69
N ALA A 102 -29.10 -12.21 -16.02
CA ALA A 102 -29.54 -11.00 -16.69
C ALA A 102 -31.04 -10.73 -16.46
N GLU A 103 -31.86 -11.77 -16.37
CA GLU A 103 -33.31 -11.66 -16.21
C GLU A 103 -33.65 -11.06 -14.85
N ILE A 104 -33.06 -11.60 -13.78
CA ILE A 104 -33.21 -11.08 -12.41
C ILE A 104 -32.79 -9.62 -12.34
N ARG A 105 -31.70 -9.23 -13.03
CA ARG A 105 -31.25 -7.84 -13.09
C ARG A 105 -32.25 -6.93 -13.79
N THR A 106 -32.84 -7.40 -14.89
CA THR A 106 -33.88 -6.64 -15.60
C THR A 106 -35.13 -6.50 -14.74
N LEU A 107 -35.53 -7.54 -14.02
CA LEU A 107 -36.66 -7.54 -13.09
C LEU A 107 -36.45 -6.52 -11.96
N ILE A 108 -35.29 -6.54 -11.28
CA ILE A 108 -34.95 -5.57 -10.23
C ILE A 108 -35.09 -4.13 -10.75
N ARG A 109 -34.56 -3.85 -11.95
CA ARG A 109 -34.62 -2.51 -12.53
C ARG A 109 -36.03 -2.10 -12.93
N ARG A 110 -36.83 -3.04 -13.43
CA ARG A 110 -38.24 -2.81 -13.79
C ARG A 110 -39.06 -2.47 -12.55
N MET A 111 -39.03 -3.34 -11.53
CA MET A 111 -39.75 -3.14 -10.26
C MET A 111 -39.38 -1.81 -9.59
N ALA A 112 -38.09 -1.46 -9.56
CA ALA A 112 -37.61 -0.22 -8.95
C ALA A 112 -37.95 1.05 -9.75
N ARG A 113 -38.23 0.92 -11.06
CA ARG A 113 -38.66 2.03 -11.92
C ARG A 113 -40.17 2.23 -11.83
N GLU A 114 -40.93 1.15 -11.81
CA GLU A 114 -42.40 1.15 -11.68
C GLU A 114 -42.84 1.58 -10.28
N ASN A 115 -42.00 1.37 -9.24
CA ASN A 115 -42.31 1.74 -7.86
C ASN A 115 -41.27 2.71 -7.26
N PRO A 116 -41.40 4.03 -7.52
CA PRO A 116 -40.44 5.04 -7.07
C PRO A 116 -40.35 5.22 -5.55
N THR A 117 -41.25 4.70 -4.74
CA THR A 117 -41.17 4.81 -3.27
C THR A 117 -40.44 3.63 -2.64
N TRP A 118 -40.29 2.52 -3.36
CA TRP A 118 -39.71 1.30 -2.82
C TRP A 118 -38.19 1.41 -2.71
N GLY A 119 -37.65 0.94 -1.58
CA GLY A 119 -36.21 0.77 -1.35
C GLY A 119 -35.74 -0.67 -1.58
N ALA A 120 -34.42 -0.90 -1.51
CA ALA A 120 -33.84 -2.22 -1.70
C ALA A 120 -34.42 -3.32 -0.79
N PRO A 121 -34.71 -3.10 0.51
CA PRO A 121 -35.34 -4.11 1.36
C PRO A 121 -36.71 -4.55 0.85
N ARG A 122 -37.52 -3.60 0.34
CA ARG A 122 -38.87 -3.90 -0.14
C ARG A 122 -38.83 -4.71 -1.43
N VAL A 123 -38.03 -4.27 -2.41
CA VAL A 123 -37.86 -5.01 -3.67
C VAL A 123 -37.28 -6.40 -3.42
N HIS A 124 -36.37 -6.54 -2.47
CA HIS A 124 -35.85 -7.84 -2.05
C HIS A 124 -36.94 -8.75 -1.48
N GLY A 125 -37.80 -8.25 -0.60
CA GLY A 125 -38.93 -9.02 -0.06
C GLY A 125 -39.89 -9.52 -1.14
N GLU A 126 -40.23 -8.67 -2.12
CA GLU A 126 -41.09 -9.06 -3.24
C GLU A 126 -40.42 -10.12 -4.13
N LEU A 127 -39.10 -10.04 -4.34
CA LEU A 127 -38.34 -11.06 -5.07
C LEU A 127 -38.29 -12.40 -4.33
N LEU A 128 -38.19 -12.36 -3.00
CA LEU A 128 -38.28 -13.57 -2.17
C LEU A 128 -39.66 -14.22 -2.29
N MET A 129 -40.73 -13.42 -2.29
CA MET A 129 -42.10 -13.92 -2.48
C MET A 129 -42.31 -14.56 -3.85
N LEU A 130 -41.60 -14.10 -4.88
CA LEU A 130 -41.58 -14.69 -6.23
C LEU A 130 -40.66 -15.93 -6.35
N GLY A 131 -40.00 -16.34 -5.27
CA GLY A 131 -39.13 -17.52 -5.23
C GLY A 131 -37.67 -17.29 -5.66
N PHE A 132 -37.22 -16.03 -5.77
CA PHE A 132 -35.84 -15.71 -6.14
C PHE A 132 -34.94 -15.56 -4.91
N GLU A 133 -33.89 -16.39 -4.79
CA GLU A 133 -32.87 -16.29 -3.74
C GLU A 133 -31.79 -15.24 -4.08
N VAL A 134 -32.10 -13.96 -3.90
CA VAL A 134 -31.17 -12.86 -4.17
C VAL A 134 -30.95 -12.04 -2.92
N GLY A 135 -29.71 -11.87 -2.45
CA GLY A 135 -29.45 -11.02 -1.28
C GLY A 135 -29.73 -9.53 -1.51
N GLU A 136 -30.23 -8.84 -0.49
CA GLU A 136 -30.59 -7.40 -0.51
C GLU A 136 -29.49 -6.50 -1.07
N ALA A 137 -28.22 -6.75 -0.69
CA ALA A 137 -27.08 -5.99 -1.19
C ALA A 137 -26.94 -6.05 -2.72
N THR A 138 -27.37 -7.16 -3.33
CA THR A 138 -27.37 -7.29 -4.80
C THR A 138 -28.51 -6.51 -5.43
N VAL A 139 -29.68 -6.50 -4.80
CA VAL A 139 -30.81 -5.66 -5.21
C VAL A 139 -30.40 -4.19 -5.17
N SER A 140 -29.83 -3.75 -4.04
CA SER A 140 -29.29 -2.39 -3.86
C SER A 140 -28.27 -2.00 -4.94
N ARG A 141 -27.38 -2.94 -5.32
CA ARG A 141 -26.38 -2.72 -6.38
C ARG A 141 -26.99 -2.50 -7.76
N TYR A 142 -28.09 -3.18 -8.09
CA TYR A 142 -28.72 -3.14 -9.42
C TYR A 142 -29.89 -2.16 -9.53
N MET A 143 -30.38 -1.66 -8.40
CA MET A 143 -31.39 -0.61 -8.35
C MET A 143 -30.86 0.68 -9.00
N PRO A 144 -31.70 1.41 -9.77
CA PRO A 144 -31.31 2.70 -10.33
C PRO A 144 -30.94 3.69 -9.23
N ARG A 145 -29.75 4.31 -9.34
CA ARG A 145 -29.33 5.37 -8.44
C ARG A 145 -30.20 6.60 -8.67
N ARG A 146 -30.91 7.02 -7.64
CA ARG A 146 -31.67 8.27 -7.66
C ARG A 146 -30.76 9.44 -7.33
N ARG A 147 -30.95 10.55 -8.03
CA ARG A 147 -30.24 11.79 -7.72
C ARG A 147 -30.82 12.36 -6.44
N LYS A 148 -30.05 12.28 -5.35
CA LYS A 148 -30.38 13.03 -4.13
C LYS A 148 -30.15 14.52 -4.39
N PRO A 149 -30.90 15.44 -3.75
CA PRO A 149 -30.53 16.85 -3.76
C PRO A 149 -29.07 16.98 -3.31
N PRO A 150 -28.32 17.96 -3.84
CA PRO A 150 -26.93 18.14 -3.45
C PRO A 150 -26.88 18.33 -1.93
N SER A 151 -26.14 17.45 -1.25
CA SER A 151 -25.75 17.68 0.13
C SER A 151 -24.87 18.93 0.19
N GLN A 152 -24.66 19.47 1.39
CA GLN A 152 -23.68 20.52 1.63
C GLN A 152 -22.38 20.23 0.86
N THR A 153 -21.83 21.25 0.19
CA THR A 153 -20.59 21.05 -0.58
C THR A 153 -19.45 20.69 0.35
N TRP A 154 -18.53 19.86 -0.14
CA TRP A 154 -17.33 19.46 0.61
C TRP A 154 -16.52 20.67 1.09
N LEU A 155 -16.47 21.74 0.30
CA LEU A 155 -15.79 22.98 0.69
C LEU A 155 -16.48 23.68 1.87
N SER A 156 -17.81 23.74 1.86
CA SER A 156 -18.58 24.29 2.98
C SER A 156 -18.43 23.44 4.25
N PHE A 157 -18.45 22.11 4.13
CA PHE A 157 -18.19 21.22 5.26
C PHE A 157 -16.78 21.42 5.82
N LEU A 158 -15.75 21.44 4.97
CA LEU A 158 -14.38 21.67 5.40
C LEU A 158 -14.23 23.01 6.09
N ARG A 159 -14.74 24.11 5.53
CA ARG A 159 -14.65 25.44 6.15
C ARG A 159 -15.28 25.48 7.55
N ASN A 160 -16.35 24.73 7.78
CA ASN A 160 -17.01 24.67 9.08
C ASN A 160 -16.23 23.86 10.11
N HIS A 161 -15.41 22.90 9.68
CA HIS A 161 -14.76 21.93 10.57
C HIS A 161 -13.22 21.94 10.51
N THR A 162 -12.59 22.77 9.67
CA THR A 162 -11.13 22.76 9.45
C THR A 162 -10.31 23.00 10.72
N ASN A 163 -10.86 23.73 11.69
CA ASN A 163 -10.18 24.03 12.95
C ASN A 163 -10.19 22.84 13.92
N ASP A 164 -11.10 21.88 13.73
CA ASP A 164 -11.27 20.71 14.62
C ASP A 164 -10.90 19.39 13.92
N LEU A 165 -10.43 19.45 12.66
CA LEU A 165 -10.13 18.27 11.86
C LEU A 165 -8.66 17.86 11.97
N VAL A 166 -8.47 16.60 12.35
CA VAL A 166 -7.20 15.91 12.28
C VAL A 166 -7.26 14.83 11.21
N SER A 167 -6.27 14.84 10.31
CA SER A 167 -6.04 13.76 9.35
C SER A 167 -5.10 12.72 9.93
N ILE A 168 -5.46 11.46 9.78
CA ILE A 168 -4.63 10.32 10.15
C ILE A 168 -4.43 9.46 8.90
N ASP A 169 -3.18 9.22 8.53
CA ASP A 169 -2.86 8.45 7.34
C ASP A 169 -1.64 7.54 7.55
N PHE A 170 -1.51 6.53 6.69
CA PHE A 170 -0.38 5.62 6.62
C PHE A 170 0.32 5.72 5.27
N PHE A 171 1.62 5.97 5.30
CA PHE A 171 2.48 5.91 4.12
C PHE A 171 3.32 4.64 4.12
N VAL A 172 3.39 3.98 2.97
CA VAL A 172 4.21 2.78 2.80
C VAL A 172 5.56 3.17 2.19
N VAL A 173 6.63 2.99 2.94
CA VAL A 173 8.01 3.26 2.51
C VAL A 173 8.72 1.93 2.24
N PRO A 174 8.94 1.57 0.96
CA PRO A 174 9.75 0.41 0.62
C PRO A 174 11.24 0.74 0.81
N THR A 175 11.91 -0.03 1.66
CA THR A 175 13.37 0.04 1.84
C THR A 175 14.11 -0.63 0.67
N ALA A 176 15.41 -0.35 0.54
CA ALA A 176 16.27 -0.92 -0.50
C ALA A 176 16.39 -2.46 -0.40
N THR A 177 16.15 -3.03 0.79
CA THR A 177 16.15 -4.47 1.06
C THR A 177 14.77 -5.11 0.88
N PHE A 178 13.80 -4.43 0.27
CA PHE A 178 12.40 -4.89 0.10
C PHE A 178 11.60 -5.07 1.39
N ARG A 179 12.09 -4.58 2.55
CA ARG A 179 11.26 -4.46 3.75
C ARG A 179 10.27 -3.31 3.56
N ILE A 180 9.03 -3.56 3.94
CA ILE A 180 7.96 -2.58 3.87
C ILE A 180 7.82 -1.95 5.25
N LEU A 181 8.06 -0.64 5.33
CA LEU A 181 7.80 0.14 6.54
C LEU A 181 6.52 0.94 6.35
N TYR A 182 5.75 1.04 7.41
CA TYR A 182 4.54 1.84 7.52
C TYR A 182 4.85 3.04 8.39
N VAL A 183 4.69 4.22 7.81
CA VAL A 183 4.82 5.50 8.50
C VAL A 183 3.41 5.95 8.86
N PHE A 184 3.11 5.98 10.14
CA PHE A 184 1.89 6.58 10.70
C PHE A 184 2.09 8.08 10.81
N LEU A 185 1.12 8.87 10.34
CA LEU A 185 1.14 10.32 10.39
C LEU A 185 -0.18 10.86 10.94
N VAL A 186 -0.09 11.77 11.91
CA VAL A 186 -1.21 12.56 12.42
C VAL A 186 -0.94 14.02 12.08
N LEU A 187 -1.85 14.64 11.34
CA LEU A 187 -1.72 15.99 10.81
C LEU A 187 -2.95 16.85 11.15
N GLU A 188 -2.69 18.00 11.74
CA GLU A 188 -3.71 19.01 12.08
C GLU A 188 -3.99 19.90 10.88
N HIS A 189 -5.27 20.03 10.47
CA HIS A 189 -5.62 20.66 9.20
C HIS A 189 -5.45 22.19 9.18
N GLU A 190 -5.63 22.87 10.31
CA GLU A 190 -5.60 24.34 10.37
C GLU A 190 -4.29 24.92 9.81
N ARG A 191 -3.15 24.36 10.22
CA ARG A 191 -1.81 24.82 9.83
C ARG A 191 -0.99 23.77 9.07
N ARG A 192 -1.60 22.63 8.72
CA ARG A 192 -0.91 21.43 8.19
C ARG A 192 0.28 21.01 9.05
N ARG A 193 0.11 21.07 10.37
CA ARG A 193 1.18 20.75 11.33
C ARG A 193 1.18 19.26 11.59
N ILE A 194 2.37 18.65 11.55
CA ILE A 194 2.54 17.24 11.94
C ILE A 194 2.48 17.20 13.48
N VAL A 195 1.47 16.51 14.00
CA VAL A 195 1.25 16.34 15.45
C VAL A 195 2.05 15.16 15.96
N HIS A 196 2.00 14.05 15.24
CA HIS A 196 2.70 12.82 15.61
C HIS A 196 3.09 12.03 14.37
N PHE A 197 4.23 11.35 14.43
CA PHE A 197 4.61 10.36 13.44
C PHE A 197 5.33 9.19 14.09
N ASN A 198 5.13 7.99 13.56
CA ASN A 198 5.87 6.81 13.99
C ASN A 198 6.06 5.83 12.84
N VAL A 199 7.09 5.00 12.89
CA VAL A 199 7.44 4.04 11.85
C VAL A 199 7.41 2.63 12.43
N THR A 200 6.70 1.72 11.75
CA THR A 200 6.62 0.31 12.13
C THR A 200 6.71 -0.60 10.91
N ASP A 201 7.19 -1.81 11.08
CA ASP A 201 7.18 -2.88 10.08
C ASP A 201 5.89 -3.72 10.09
N GLY A 202 5.09 -3.62 11.17
CA GLY A 202 3.86 -4.40 11.36
C GLY A 202 2.79 -3.61 12.11
N PRO A 203 2.01 -2.74 11.43
CA PRO A 203 0.95 -1.98 12.08
C PRO A 203 -0.18 -2.92 12.52
N SER A 204 -0.26 -3.19 13.82
CA SER A 204 -1.40 -3.87 14.44
C SER A 204 -2.43 -2.85 14.92
N ALA A 205 -3.71 -3.26 15.04
CA ALA A 205 -4.76 -2.37 15.55
C ALA A 205 -4.45 -1.85 16.97
N GLN A 206 -3.84 -2.70 17.81
CA GLN A 206 -3.37 -2.32 19.15
C GLN A 206 -2.25 -1.27 19.06
N TRP A 207 -1.27 -1.47 18.18
CA TRP A 207 -0.18 -0.51 17.98
C TRP A 207 -0.72 0.83 17.47
N THR A 208 -1.64 0.83 16.50
CA THR A 208 -2.28 2.05 15.99
C THR A 208 -3.09 2.77 17.07
N GLY A 209 -3.84 2.01 17.88
CA GLY A 209 -4.54 2.57 19.04
C GLY A 209 -3.58 3.25 20.01
N GLN A 210 -2.44 2.61 20.30
CA GLN A 210 -1.42 3.21 21.15
C GLN A 210 -0.80 4.46 20.51
N GLN A 211 -0.57 4.49 19.19
CA GLN A 211 -0.08 5.70 18.52
C GLN A 211 -1.09 6.84 18.56
N LEU A 212 -2.39 6.53 18.55
CA LEU A 212 -3.44 7.54 18.69
C LEU A 212 -3.46 8.13 20.11
N VAL A 213 -3.32 7.28 21.14
CA VAL A 213 -3.20 7.73 22.53
C VAL A 213 -1.93 8.57 22.71
N ASN A 214 -0.80 8.13 22.16
CA ASN A 214 0.46 8.87 22.24
C ASN A 214 0.42 10.20 21.48
N ALA A 215 -0.43 10.32 20.46
CA ALA A 215 -0.63 11.58 19.74
C ALA A 215 -1.44 12.61 20.54
N PHE A 216 -2.21 12.16 21.54
CA PHE A 216 -3.05 12.99 22.41
C PHE A 216 -2.93 12.58 23.90
N PRO A 217 -1.76 12.79 24.53
CA PRO A 217 -1.57 12.51 25.95
C PRO A 217 -2.16 13.65 26.80
N ASP A 218 -3.37 13.42 27.32
CA ASP A 218 -4.13 14.21 28.31
C ASP A 218 -4.62 15.65 27.95
N ASP A 219 -5.93 15.85 28.16
CA ASP A 219 -6.71 17.10 28.28
C ASP A 219 -6.46 18.26 27.30
N SER A 220 -6.12 17.95 26.05
CA SER A 220 -6.62 18.77 24.93
C SER A 220 -7.85 18.08 24.37
N GLU A 221 -9.01 18.26 25.03
CA GLU A 221 -10.28 18.03 24.37
C GLU A 221 -10.23 18.74 23.01
N PRO A 222 -10.39 18.05 21.88
CA PRO A 222 -10.76 18.74 20.66
C PRO A 222 -12.06 19.45 20.98
N ARG A 223 -12.12 20.77 20.81
CA ARG A 223 -13.25 21.62 21.20
C ARG A 223 -14.56 21.29 20.46
N SER A 224 -14.58 20.24 19.65
CA SER A 224 -15.78 19.53 19.26
C SER A 224 -15.55 18.01 19.16
N ARG A 225 -15.69 17.29 20.27
CA ARG A 225 -16.01 15.85 20.23
C ARG A 225 -17.46 15.70 19.80
N SER A 226 -17.74 15.94 18.51
CA SER A 226 -19.02 15.58 17.92
C SER A 226 -19.07 14.05 17.80
N HIS A 227 -19.53 13.38 18.87
CA HIS A 227 -20.21 12.11 18.74
C HIS A 227 -21.51 12.38 17.95
N THR A 228 -21.38 12.55 16.64
CA THR A 228 -22.53 12.55 15.74
C THR A 228 -23.00 11.11 15.62
N THR A 229 -23.90 10.74 16.52
CA THR A 229 -24.91 9.70 16.29
C THR A 229 -25.88 10.22 15.23
N SER A 230 -25.37 10.46 14.02
CA SER A 230 -26.15 10.87 12.85
C SER A 230 -25.43 10.41 11.61
N GLY A 231 -25.48 9.09 11.34
CA GLY A 231 -25.61 8.54 9.99
C GLY A 231 -24.56 8.86 8.93
N VAL A 232 -23.46 9.55 9.25
CA VAL A 232 -22.29 9.66 8.40
C VAL A 232 -21.30 8.64 8.93
N SER A 233 -21.52 7.39 8.53
CA SER A 233 -20.45 6.42 8.46
C SER A 233 -19.25 7.12 7.85
N CYS A 234 -18.17 7.25 8.62
CA CYS A 234 -16.87 7.57 8.07
C CYS A 234 -16.58 6.49 7.01
N ALA A 235 -16.92 6.78 5.76
CA ALA A 235 -16.78 5.89 4.62
C ALA A 235 -15.32 5.77 4.18
N HIS A 236 -14.38 6.00 5.11
CA HIS A 236 -12.98 5.62 4.99
C HIS A 236 -12.47 4.75 6.15
N CYS A 237 -13.30 4.38 7.13
CA CYS A 237 -12.98 3.32 8.09
C CYS A 237 -13.32 1.91 7.56
N ALA A 238 -13.90 1.79 6.37
CA ALA A 238 -14.20 0.50 5.73
C ALA A 238 -12.94 -0.25 5.20
N GLY A 239 -11.74 0.32 5.37
CA GLY A 239 -10.46 -0.36 5.09
C GLY A 239 -9.89 -1.16 6.27
N LEU A 240 -10.29 -0.87 7.51
CA LEU A 240 -9.74 -1.50 8.72
C LEU A 240 -10.24 -2.93 8.96
N ARG A 241 -11.18 -3.44 8.13
CA ARG A 241 -11.68 -4.82 8.20
C ARG A 241 -10.96 -5.80 7.25
N ARG A 242 -9.85 -5.38 6.62
CA ARG A 242 -8.96 -6.26 5.84
C ARG A 242 -7.50 -6.13 6.28
N MET A 243 -7.25 -6.19 7.58
CA MET A 243 -5.95 -6.69 8.04
C MET A 243 -6.04 -8.23 8.01
N PRO A 244 -5.15 -8.96 7.30
CA PRO A 244 -5.03 -10.39 7.53
C PRO A 244 -4.58 -10.57 8.97
N GLN A 245 -5.47 -11.05 9.84
CA GLN A 245 -5.06 -11.60 11.13
C GLN A 245 -4.20 -12.82 10.80
N ASN A 246 -2.88 -12.66 10.88
CA ASN A 246 -1.97 -13.80 10.90
C ASN A 246 -2.03 -14.36 12.32
N ASP A 247 -3.04 -15.15 12.60
CA ASP A 247 -3.24 -15.81 13.88
C ASP A 247 -2.30 -17.03 13.95
N SER A 248 -1.00 -16.77 14.12
CA SER A 248 -0.05 -17.80 14.50
C SER A 248 -0.07 -17.94 16.02
N ARG A 249 -1.18 -18.45 16.56
CA ARG A 249 -1.18 -19.09 17.87
C ARG A 249 -1.00 -20.59 17.69
N VAL A 250 0.24 -20.99 17.92
CA VAL A 250 0.66 -22.35 18.26
C VAL A 250 -0.25 -22.85 19.39
N SER A 251 -1.10 -23.82 19.06
CA SER A 251 -1.81 -24.64 20.04
C SER A 251 -0.80 -25.62 20.64
N SER A 252 -0.18 -25.23 21.76
CA SER A 252 0.48 -26.16 22.66
C SER A 252 -0.54 -26.73 23.64
N ARG A 253 -1.12 -27.87 23.26
CA ARG A 253 -1.63 -28.87 24.19
C ARG A 253 -1.21 -30.22 23.61
N TRP A 254 -0.61 -31.01 24.49
CA TRP A 254 -0.23 -32.44 24.39
C TRP A 254 -0.80 -33.20 23.19
#